data_AF-A0A9X5I3A7-F1
#
_entry.id   AF-A0A9X5I3A7-F1
#
_cell.length_a   1.000
_cell.length_b   1.000
_cell.length_c   1.000
_cell.angle_alpha   90.00
_cell.angle_beta   90.00
_cell.angle_gamma   90.00
#
_symmetry.space_group_name_H-M   'P 1'
#
loop_
_entity.id
_entity.type
_entity.pdbx_description
1 polymer ?
#
loop_
_entity_poly.entity_id
_entity_poly.type
_entity_poly.pdbx_seq_one_letter_code
_entity_poly.pdbx_strand_id
1 'polypeptide(L)'
;MLIKDIQLSELPSVYLLNKDNLPSYAAIYFVSDGTGQILYIGRTVNLVARWREHHRFGQLKRLNRKNQISISWLECSNNMNTLANLETEFIELYKPPLNWTKVVTPIRRITPVETALQQSFQQLAKFNTMIFGFDPIAGEEPPTIYLFYPVYGRRGVSGGIRSALKNINKKASSLKWKEYHTEPKSFGKFGYWETNYKGIRIDLTPAQELVNVMSDSTRRTVAGVELMAFSSQQLEILIENSPDFKEEFSSLEALEEDPIPLELASKLQPCQGNNKNVVEVEPWEELELMPEGEVRVMSRQFLYVDSVEVEVCANDNGKYFVRHNVFWWIEHRQKNPHPEYDCIINNLKAAVDRLPTIKWAGYKFRFETIFFKEDDVEVEDILLLPLAMFEELIKDTLRFRSPLKETIQTGEYQPQPNDGANIKLCVWLQHNSLFSLLKPATNE
;
A
#
# COMPACT_ATOMS: atom_id res chain seq x y z
N MET A 1 24.50 -32.54 -24.61
CA MET A 1 23.55 -32.35 -25.73
C MET A 1 23.84 -30.97 -26.29
N LEU A 2 24.12 -30.82 -27.58
CA LEU A 2 24.35 -29.49 -28.15
C LEU A 2 23.00 -28.76 -28.22
N ILE A 3 22.93 -27.57 -27.64
CA ILE A 3 21.70 -26.78 -27.46
C ILE A 3 21.01 -26.43 -28.79
N LYS A 4 21.77 -26.44 -29.90
CA LYS A 4 21.31 -26.12 -31.25
C LYS A 4 20.37 -27.16 -31.87
N ASP A 5 20.24 -28.35 -31.27
CA ASP A 5 19.48 -29.46 -31.85
C ASP A 5 18.09 -29.66 -31.22
N ILE A 6 17.67 -28.81 -30.28
CA ILE A 6 16.37 -28.98 -29.60
C ILE A 6 15.24 -28.42 -30.48
N GLN A 7 14.39 -29.31 -30.98
CA GLN A 7 13.15 -28.94 -31.66
C GLN A 7 12.06 -28.62 -30.63
N LEU A 8 11.75 -27.34 -30.45
CA LEU A 8 10.72 -26.88 -29.49
C LEU A 8 9.32 -27.44 -29.76
N SER A 9 9.02 -27.79 -31.01
CA SER A 9 7.76 -28.42 -31.42
C SER A 9 7.58 -29.85 -30.91
N GLU A 10 8.69 -30.52 -30.57
CA GLU A 10 8.67 -31.90 -30.06
C GLU A 10 8.60 -31.97 -28.53
N LEU A 11 8.79 -30.83 -27.85
CA LEU A 11 8.72 -30.76 -26.40
C LEU A 11 7.28 -30.98 -25.90
N PRO A 12 7.10 -31.67 -24.77
CA PRO A 12 5.80 -31.74 -24.13
C PRO A 12 5.32 -30.33 -23.78
N SER A 13 4.04 -30.07 -24.04
CA SER A 13 3.45 -28.74 -23.87
C SER A 13 2.01 -28.80 -23.35
N VAL A 14 1.61 -27.74 -22.66
CA VAL A 14 0.24 -27.51 -22.22
C VAL A 14 -0.20 -26.09 -22.54
N TYR A 15 -1.50 -25.89 -22.67
CA TYR A 15 -2.07 -24.55 -22.76
C TYR A 15 -1.90 -23.78 -21.45
N LEU A 16 -1.64 -22.46 -21.51
CA LEU A 16 -1.41 -21.61 -20.33
C LEU A 16 -2.51 -21.72 -19.26
N LEU A 17 -3.79 -21.84 -19.67
CA LEU A 17 -4.90 -21.98 -18.72
C LEU A 17 -5.00 -23.37 -18.09
N ASN A 18 -4.33 -24.36 -18.69
CA ASN A 18 -4.22 -25.74 -18.21
C ASN A 18 -2.90 -25.98 -17.46
N LYS A 19 -2.29 -24.92 -16.92
CA LYS A 19 -1.02 -24.98 -16.16
C LYS A 19 -1.04 -25.94 -14.97
N ASP A 20 -2.21 -26.35 -14.50
CA ASP A 20 -2.34 -27.30 -13.38
C ASP A 20 -1.99 -28.74 -13.82
N ASN A 21 -1.91 -29.01 -15.13
CA ASN A 21 -1.46 -30.28 -15.71
C ASN A 21 0.07 -30.36 -15.89
N LEU A 22 0.82 -29.37 -15.43
CA LEU A 22 2.27 -29.40 -15.50
C LEU A 22 2.87 -30.46 -14.57
N PRO A 23 4.02 -31.05 -14.91
CA PRO A 23 4.72 -31.99 -14.05
C PRO A 23 5.38 -31.31 -12.83
N SER A 24 5.79 -32.10 -11.85
CA SER A 24 6.42 -31.63 -10.61
C SER A 24 7.94 -31.80 -10.54
N TYR A 25 8.61 -32.02 -11.66
CA TYR A 25 10.07 -32.20 -11.74
C TYR A 25 10.80 -30.93 -12.21
N ALA A 26 12.13 -31.00 -12.18
CA ALA A 26 13.02 -29.93 -12.61
C ALA A 26 13.02 -29.79 -14.14
N ALA A 27 12.88 -28.55 -14.62
CA ALA A 27 12.75 -28.28 -16.04
C ALA A 27 13.15 -26.85 -16.42
N ILE A 28 13.58 -26.69 -17.66
CA ILE A 28 13.51 -25.40 -18.37
C ILE A 28 12.18 -25.34 -19.09
N TYR A 29 11.42 -24.26 -18.93
CA TYR A 29 10.14 -24.06 -19.59
C TYR A 29 10.19 -22.87 -20.56
N PHE A 30 9.48 -23.02 -21.67
CA PHE A 30 9.36 -22.08 -22.77
C PHE A 30 7.89 -21.69 -22.89
N VAL A 31 7.62 -20.39 -22.85
CA VAL A 31 6.29 -19.84 -23.06
C VAL A 31 6.26 -19.28 -24.47
N SER A 32 5.43 -19.87 -25.33
CA SER A 32 5.30 -19.47 -26.73
C SER A 32 3.88 -19.01 -27.04
N ASP A 33 3.75 -18.14 -28.04
CA ASP A 33 2.45 -17.76 -28.57
C ASP A 33 1.99 -18.69 -29.70
N GLY A 34 0.80 -18.45 -30.24
CA GLY A 34 0.21 -19.27 -31.30
C GLY A 34 0.97 -19.23 -32.64
N THR A 35 1.95 -18.34 -32.79
CA THR A 35 2.83 -18.27 -33.96
C THR A 35 4.13 -19.05 -33.76
N GLY A 36 4.36 -19.59 -32.56
CA GLY A 36 5.59 -20.27 -32.17
C GLY A 36 6.68 -19.32 -31.68
N GLN A 37 6.41 -18.01 -31.54
CA GLN A 37 7.38 -17.08 -30.97
C GLN A 37 7.51 -17.32 -29.47
N ILE A 38 8.75 -17.50 -28.99
CA ILE A 38 9.02 -17.63 -27.56
C ILE A 38 8.94 -16.25 -26.90
N LEU A 39 8.00 -16.12 -25.98
CA LEU A 39 7.75 -14.90 -25.20
C LEU A 39 8.58 -14.87 -23.92
N TYR A 40 8.73 -16.01 -23.25
CA TYR A 40 9.39 -16.11 -21.95
C TYR A 40 10.06 -17.47 -21.77
N ILE A 41 11.22 -17.49 -21.13
CA ILE A 41 11.95 -18.71 -20.75
C ILE A 41 12.22 -18.64 -19.26
N GLY A 42 12.08 -19.76 -18.56
CA GLY A 42 12.53 -19.82 -17.18
C GLY A 42 12.91 -21.21 -16.74
N ARG A 43 13.56 -21.30 -15.57
CA ARG A 43 13.89 -22.56 -14.91
C ARG A 43 13.08 -22.79 -13.63
N THR A 44 13.03 -24.04 -13.20
CA THR A 44 12.45 -24.44 -11.90
C THR A 44 12.87 -25.86 -11.53
N VAL A 45 12.88 -26.16 -10.24
CA VAL A 45 13.01 -27.52 -9.70
C VAL A 45 11.67 -28.26 -9.60
N ASN A 46 10.57 -27.52 -9.71
CA ASN A 46 9.20 -28.04 -9.69
C ASN A 46 8.30 -27.16 -10.56
N LEU A 47 7.91 -27.67 -11.73
CA LEU A 47 7.22 -26.88 -12.75
C LEU A 47 5.80 -26.47 -12.35
N VAL A 48 4.98 -27.40 -11.86
CA VAL A 48 3.63 -27.09 -11.40
C VAL A 48 3.62 -26.10 -10.22
N ALA A 49 4.55 -26.25 -9.26
CA ALA A 49 4.65 -25.33 -8.12
C ALA A 49 5.03 -23.93 -8.58
N ARG A 50 6.00 -23.79 -9.50
CA ARG A 50 6.42 -22.50 -10.06
C ARG A 50 5.26 -21.79 -10.76
N TRP A 51 4.39 -22.53 -11.44
CA TRP A 51 3.26 -21.97 -12.18
C TRP A 51 2.04 -21.63 -11.32
N ARG A 52 1.94 -22.10 -10.08
CA ARG A 52 0.88 -21.68 -9.14
C ARG A 52 1.00 -20.21 -8.76
N GLU A 53 2.22 -19.74 -8.51
CA GLU A 53 2.51 -18.38 -8.04
C GLU A 53 3.36 -17.60 -9.04
N HIS A 54 3.22 -17.90 -10.34
CA HIS A 54 4.07 -17.31 -11.35
C HIS A 54 3.83 -15.80 -11.47
N HIS A 55 4.83 -15.01 -11.09
CA HIS A 55 4.80 -13.54 -11.09
C HIS A 55 4.31 -12.93 -12.43
N ARG A 56 4.66 -13.51 -13.59
CA ARG A 56 4.18 -13.06 -14.92
C ARG A 56 2.83 -13.61 -15.38
N PHE A 57 2.17 -14.47 -14.61
CA PHE A 57 0.92 -15.12 -15.05
C PHE A 57 -0.16 -14.10 -15.42
N GLY A 58 -0.26 -12.98 -14.67
CA GLY A 58 -1.20 -11.90 -15.00
C GLY A 58 -0.94 -11.25 -16.36
N GLN A 59 0.34 -11.03 -16.71
CA GLN A 59 0.75 -10.47 -18.00
C GLN A 59 0.47 -11.47 -19.13
N LEU A 60 0.88 -12.73 -18.96
CA LEU A 60 0.67 -13.80 -19.92
C LEU A 60 -0.83 -14.06 -20.16
N LYS A 61 -1.65 -14.05 -19.11
CA LYS A 61 -3.11 -14.22 -19.22
C LYS A 61 -3.77 -13.11 -20.04
N ARG A 62 -3.20 -11.89 -20.05
CA ARG A 62 -3.69 -10.79 -20.92
C ARG A 62 -3.30 -11.01 -22.38
N LEU A 63 -2.05 -11.41 -22.63
CA LEU A 63 -1.57 -11.73 -23.98
C LEU A 63 -2.34 -12.92 -24.58
N ASN A 64 -2.68 -13.90 -23.74
CA ASN A 64 -3.48 -15.06 -24.08
C ASN A 64 -4.89 -14.74 -24.62
N ARG A 65 -5.39 -13.50 -24.42
CA ARG A 65 -6.66 -13.04 -25.02
C ARG A 65 -6.56 -12.74 -26.51
N LYS A 66 -5.34 -12.46 -26.99
CA LYS A 66 -5.06 -12.12 -28.39
C LYS A 66 -4.52 -13.33 -29.15
N ASN A 67 -3.48 -13.96 -28.59
CA ASN A 67 -2.83 -15.13 -29.18
C ASN A 67 -2.86 -16.25 -28.17
N GLN A 68 -3.16 -17.48 -28.59
CA GLN A 68 -3.12 -18.65 -27.69
C GLN A 68 -1.69 -18.86 -27.18
N ILE A 69 -1.51 -18.99 -25.86
CA ILE A 69 -0.18 -19.19 -25.25
C ILE A 69 -0.02 -20.61 -24.75
N SER A 70 1.09 -21.25 -25.10
CA SER A 70 1.50 -22.58 -24.65
C SER A 70 2.73 -22.51 -23.73
N ILE A 71 2.83 -23.48 -22.84
CA ILE A 71 3.99 -23.72 -21.97
C ILE A 71 4.58 -25.07 -22.41
N SER A 72 5.74 -25.05 -23.05
CA SER A 72 6.54 -26.24 -23.37
C SER A 72 7.67 -26.39 -22.35
N TRP A 73 8.19 -27.60 -22.14
CA TRP A 73 9.30 -27.79 -21.20
C TRP A 73 10.29 -28.88 -21.60
N LEU A 74 11.53 -28.70 -21.15
CA LEU A 74 12.62 -29.67 -21.23
C LEU A 74 12.93 -30.18 -19.82
N GLU A 75 12.72 -31.47 -19.59
CA GLU A 75 13.10 -32.12 -18.34
C GLU A 75 14.62 -32.07 -18.15
N CYS A 76 15.06 -31.74 -16.93
CA CYS A 76 16.46 -31.57 -16.59
C CYS A 76 16.77 -32.26 -15.26
N SER A 77 18.03 -32.64 -15.05
CA SER A 77 18.50 -33.08 -13.74
C SER A 77 18.33 -31.94 -12.71
N ASN A 78 18.03 -32.28 -11.46
CA ASN A 78 17.88 -31.33 -10.36
C ASN A 78 19.22 -30.74 -9.86
N ASN A 79 20.07 -30.28 -10.78
CA ASN A 79 21.33 -29.59 -10.52
C ASN A 79 21.13 -28.10 -10.80
N MET A 80 21.25 -27.27 -9.76
CA MET A 80 20.97 -25.84 -9.84
C MET A 80 21.90 -25.09 -10.79
N ASN A 81 23.18 -25.45 -10.85
CA ASN A 81 24.15 -24.80 -11.72
C ASN A 81 23.85 -25.12 -13.19
N THR A 82 23.48 -26.38 -13.47
CA THR A 82 23.08 -26.79 -14.82
C THR A 82 21.81 -26.07 -15.28
N LEU A 83 20.81 -25.95 -14.40
CA LEU A 83 19.56 -25.25 -14.72
C LEU A 83 19.80 -23.75 -14.98
N ALA A 84 20.65 -23.10 -14.19
CA ALA A 84 20.98 -21.69 -14.38
C ALA A 84 21.73 -21.46 -15.70
N ASN A 85 22.73 -22.27 -16.00
CA ASN A 85 23.50 -22.16 -17.25
C ASN A 85 22.61 -22.37 -18.48
N LEU A 86 21.76 -23.41 -18.46
CA LEU A 86 20.83 -23.68 -19.55
C LEU A 86 19.83 -22.54 -19.75
N GLU A 87 19.27 -21.99 -18.67
CA GLU A 87 18.36 -20.84 -18.74
C GLU A 87 19.03 -19.65 -19.44
N THR A 88 20.25 -19.29 -19.02
CA THR A 88 21.02 -18.21 -19.64
C THR A 88 21.28 -18.49 -21.12
N GLU A 89 21.76 -19.68 -21.47
CA GLU A 89 22.04 -20.06 -22.86
C GLU A 89 20.79 -19.99 -23.75
N PHE A 90 19.64 -20.46 -23.24
CA PHE A 90 18.38 -20.38 -23.98
C PHE A 90 17.84 -18.95 -24.09
N ILE A 91 17.98 -18.12 -23.05
CA ILE A 91 17.61 -16.71 -23.10
C ILE A 91 18.47 -15.96 -24.13
N GLU A 92 19.77 -16.21 -24.17
CA GLU A 92 20.69 -15.61 -25.15
C GLU A 92 20.37 -16.07 -26.58
N LEU A 93 20.05 -17.35 -26.76
CA LEU A 93 19.72 -17.93 -28.06
C LEU A 93 18.41 -17.39 -28.63
N TYR A 94 17.34 -17.39 -27.83
CA TYR A 94 15.99 -17.07 -28.30
C TYR A 94 15.57 -15.61 -28.09
N LYS A 95 16.29 -14.87 -27.26
CA LYS A 95 16.02 -13.46 -26.92
C LYS A 95 14.54 -13.18 -26.59
N PRO A 96 13.91 -13.95 -25.69
CA PRO A 96 12.50 -13.81 -25.38
C PRO A 96 12.18 -12.42 -24.81
N PRO A 97 11.18 -11.69 -25.36
CA PRO A 97 10.91 -10.31 -25.01
C PRO A 97 10.51 -10.13 -23.54
N LEU A 98 9.85 -11.12 -22.92
CA LEU A 98 9.41 -10.99 -21.54
C LEU A 98 10.52 -11.18 -20.53
N ASN A 99 11.63 -11.86 -20.85
CA ASN A 99 12.74 -12.02 -19.90
C ASN A 99 13.42 -10.68 -19.56
N TRP A 100 13.41 -9.73 -20.49
CA TRP A 100 14.05 -8.42 -20.35
C TRP A 100 13.10 -7.28 -19.96
N THR A 101 11.80 -7.57 -19.83
CA THR A 101 10.80 -6.55 -19.47
C THR A 101 10.37 -6.70 -18.03
N LYS A 102 10.11 -5.60 -17.34
CA LYS A 102 9.56 -5.65 -15.98
C LYS A 102 8.16 -6.21 -15.95
N VAL A 103 7.84 -6.91 -14.87
CA VAL A 103 6.46 -7.31 -14.61
C VAL A 103 5.67 -6.08 -14.17
N VAL A 104 4.84 -5.56 -15.06
CA VAL A 104 3.92 -4.47 -14.73
C VAL A 104 2.85 -5.01 -13.78
N THR A 105 3.04 -4.83 -12.48
CA THR A 105 1.93 -4.96 -11.53
C THR A 105 0.91 -3.88 -11.88
N PRO A 106 -0.39 -4.20 -11.91
CA PRO A 106 -1.40 -3.18 -12.15
C PRO A 106 -1.31 -2.16 -11.00
N ILE A 107 -0.81 -0.95 -11.30
CA ILE A 107 -0.78 0.18 -10.38
C ILE A 107 -2.19 0.29 -9.79
N ARG A 108 -2.32 0.06 -8.48
CA ARG A 108 -3.60 0.24 -7.80
C ARG A 108 -3.87 1.73 -7.82
N ARG A 109 -4.74 2.18 -8.74
CA ARG A 109 -5.18 3.58 -8.79
C ARG A 109 -5.59 4.02 -7.40
N ILE A 110 -4.86 4.98 -6.84
CA ILE A 110 -5.16 5.57 -5.54
C ILE A 110 -6.59 6.13 -5.64
N THR A 111 -7.44 5.71 -4.72
CA THR A 111 -8.81 6.22 -4.64
C THR A 111 -8.79 7.42 -3.69
N PRO A 112 -9.14 8.64 -4.15
CA PRO A 112 -9.25 9.81 -3.28
C PRO A 112 -10.09 9.50 -2.04
N VAL A 113 -9.72 10.07 -0.90
CA VAL A 113 -10.35 9.80 0.39
C VAL A 113 -11.83 10.21 0.36
N GLU A 114 -12.15 11.30 -0.35
CA GLU A 114 -13.49 11.81 -0.66
C GLU A 114 -14.31 10.76 -1.40
N THR A 115 -13.74 10.18 -2.47
CA THR A 115 -14.40 9.15 -3.27
C THR A 115 -14.64 7.88 -2.45
N ALA A 116 -13.68 7.50 -1.61
CA ALA A 116 -13.83 6.35 -0.73
C ALA A 116 -14.93 6.59 0.34
N LEU A 117 -15.04 7.83 0.84
CA LEU A 117 -16.06 8.23 1.81
C LEU A 117 -17.45 8.22 1.17
N GLN A 118 -17.61 8.89 0.02
CA GLN A 118 -18.84 8.87 -0.77
C GLN A 118 -19.29 7.44 -1.10
N GLN A 119 -18.36 6.59 -1.53
CA GLN A 119 -18.65 5.19 -1.80
C GLN A 119 -19.03 4.41 -0.54
N SER A 120 -18.48 4.77 0.63
CA SER A 120 -18.89 4.17 1.90
C SER A 120 -20.34 4.50 2.20
N PHE A 121 -20.70 5.79 2.17
CA PHE A 121 -22.08 6.23 2.41
C PHE A 121 -23.06 5.66 1.38
N GLN A 122 -22.69 5.57 0.10
CA GLN A 122 -23.52 4.92 -0.93
C GLN A 122 -23.77 3.44 -0.65
N GLN A 123 -22.82 2.72 -0.05
CA GLN A 123 -23.06 1.33 0.35
C GLN A 123 -23.89 1.27 1.62
N LEU A 124 -23.63 2.13 2.60
CA LEU A 124 -24.41 2.20 3.85
C LEU A 124 -25.88 2.55 3.60
N ALA A 125 -26.16 3.47 2.68
CA ALA A 125 -27.51 3.81 2.25
C ALA A 125 -28.31 2.58 1.78
N LYS A 126 -27.67 1.61 1.10
CA LYS A 126 -28.32 0.37 0.64
C LYS A 126 -28.68 -0.58 1.79
N PHE A 127 -28.07 -0.40 2.95
CA PHE A 127 -28.35 -1.17 4.16
C PHE A 127 -29.32 -0.44 5.10
N ASN A 128 -30.04 0.57 4.58
CA ASN A 128 -30.97 1.39 5.35
C ASN A 128 -30.31 2.09 6.55
N THR A 129 -29.03 2.43 6.42
CA THR A 129 -28.35 3.24 7.44
C THR A 129 -28.98 4.63 7.50
N MET A 130 -29.24 5.10 8.72
CA MET A 130 -29.80 6.40 9.04
C MET A 130 -28.77 7.26 9.76
N ILE A 131 -28.85 8.57 9.58
CA ILE A 131 -28.16 9.55 10.41
C ILE A 131 -28.99 9.73 11.68
N PHE A 132 -28.38 9.42 12.82
CA PHE A 132 -28.98 9.61 14.14
C PHE A 132 -28.94 11.10 14.52
N GLY A 133 -27.77 11.70 14.42
CA GLY A 133 -27.56 13.12 14.68
C GLY A 133 -26.10 13.51 14.49
N PHE A 134 -25.82 14.78 14.76
CA PHE A 134 -24.49 15.35 14.75
C PHE A 134 -24.22 16.02 16.09
N ASP A 135 -23.08 15.69 16.69
CA ASP A 135 -22.62 16.34 17.89
C ASP A 135 -21.54 17.38 17.53
N PRO A 136 -21.86 18.68 17.63
CA PRO A 136 -20.93 19.75 17.33
C PRO A 136 -19.94 20.03 18.47
N ILE A 137 -20.14 19.50 19.68
CA ILE A 137 -19.35 19.92 20.85
C ILE A 137 -17.89 19.47 20.74
N ALA A 138 -17.05 20.47 20.51
CA ALA A 138 -15.60 20.45 20.59
C ALA A 138 -15.14 20.65 22.05
N GLY A 139 -15.00 19.54 22.76
CA GLY A 139 -14.25 19.43 24.02
C GLY A 139 -12.89 18.75 23.78
N GLU A 140 -12.59 17.67 24.52
CA GLU A 140 -11.47 16.76 24.20
C GLU A 140 -11.78 15.82 23.02
N GLU A 141 -13.07 15.66 22.67
CA GLU A 141 -13.51 14.76 21.60
C GLU A 141 -13.76 15.49 20.26
N PRO A 142 -13.52 14.81 19.12
CA PRO A 142 -13.79 15.37 17.80
C PRO A 142 -15.30 15.44 17.51
N PRO A 143 -15.75 16.42 16.70
CA PRO A 143 -17.14 16.48 16.23
C PRO A 143 -17.53 15.16 15.56
N THR A 144 -18.72 14.64 15.89
CA THR A 144 -19.10 13.27 15.55
C THR A 144 -20.44 13.19 14.83
N ILE A 145 -20.46 12.51 13.69
CA ILE A 145 -21.69 12.10 13.00
C ILE A 145 -22.04 10.68 13.46
N TYR A 146 -23.21 10.52 14.04
CA TYR A 146 -23.71 9.21 14.47
C TYR A 146 -24.61 8.61 13.38
N LEU A 147 -24.28 7.41 12.92
CA LEU A 147 -25.04 6.64 11.95
C LEU A 147 -25.55 5.35 12.58
N PHE A 148 -26.83 5.04 12.41
CA PHE A 148 -27.42 3.80 12.87
C PHE A 148 -27.84 2.90 11.71
N TYR A 149 -27.65 1.59 11.86
CA TYR A 149 -28.19 0.61 10.93
C TYR A 149 -29.16 -0.36 11.61
N PRO A 150 -30.22 -0.80 10.92
CA PRO A 150 -31.28 -1.57 11.55
C PRO A 150 -30.85 -3.00 11.87
N VAL A 151 -31.25 -3.48 13.05
CA VAL A 151 -31.09 -4.87 13.49
C VAL A 151 -32.42 -5.61 13.46
N TYR A 152 -32.50 -6.68 12.66
CA TYR A 152 -33.71 -7.52 12.55
C TYR A 152 -33.54 -8.82 13.36
N GLY A 153 -33.74 -8.74 14.67
CA GLY A 153 -33.53 -9.88 15.58
C GLY A 153 -32.09 -10.40 15.49
N ARG A 154 -31.87 -11.73 15.41
CA ARG A 154 -30.52 -12.33 15.30
C ARG A 154 -29.93 -12.35 13.88
N ARG A 155 -30.63 -11.81 12.88
CA ARG A 155 -30.20 -11.76 11.47
C ARG A 155 -30.26 -10.31 10.99
N GLY A 156 -29.12 -9.62 11.00
CA GLY A 156 -29.05 -8.21 10.60
C GLY A 156 -28.29 -7.98 9.28
N VAL A 157 -28.27 -6.70 8.86
CA VAL A 157 -27.46 -6.23 7.72
C VAL A 157 -25.96 -6.15 8.03
N SER A 158 -25.55 -6.43 9.28
CA SER A 158 -24.17 -6.28 9.75
C SER A 158 -23.15 -7.12 8.97
N GLY A 159 -23.52 -8.30 8.48
CA GLY A 159 -22.65 -9.08 7.58
C GLY A 159 -22.39 -8.37 6.24
N GLY A 160 -23.43 -7.74 5.69
CA GLY A 160 -23.36 -6.92 4.47
C GLY A 160 -22.55 -5.65 4.68
N ILE A 161 -22.80 -4.92 5.77
CA ILE A 161 -22.03 -3.73 6.18
C ILE A 161 -20.55 -4.09 6.36
N ARG A 162 -20.24 -5.12 7.15
CA ARG A 162 -18.86 -5.60 7.35
C ARG A 162 -18.18 -5.92 6.02
N SER A 163 -18.90 -6.55 5.08
CA SER A 163 -18.37 -6.87 3.76
C SER A 163 -18.13 -5.60 2.91
N ALA A 164 -19.06 -4.65 2.95
CA ALA A 164 -18.96 -3.38 2.24
C ALA A 164 -17.79 -2.53 2.76
N LEU A 165 -17.70 -2.31 4.07
CA LEU A 165 -16.63 -1.53 4.70
C LEU A 165 -15.25 -2.19 4.52
N LYS A 166 -15.15 -3.52 4.65
CA LYS A 166 -13.90 -4.24 4.32
C LYS A 166 -13.52 -4.09 2.85
N ASN A 167 -14.48 -4.06 1.93
CA ASN A 167 -14.20 -3.81 0.51
C ASN A 167 -13.74 -2.38 0.25
N ILE A 168 -14.25 -1.39 0.99
CA ILE A 168 -13.70 -0.02 0.98
C ILE A 168 -12.26 -0.03 1.49
N ASN A 169 -11.99 -0.69 2.62
CA ASN A 169 -10.64 -0.74 3.20
C ASN A 169 -9.59 -1.41 2.29
N LYS A 170 -10.01 -2.32 1.40
CA LYS A 170 -9.13 -2.93 0.39
C LYS A 170 -8.69 -1.95 -0.70
N LYS A 171 -9.40 -0.83 -0.89
CA LYS A 171 -9.02 0.21 -1.86
C LYS A 171 -7.75 0.91 -1.37
N ALA A 172 -6.93 1.33 -2.32
CA ALA A 172 -5.75 2.15 -2.07
C ALA A 172 -6.19 3.59 -1.71
N SER A 173 -6.76 3.77 -0.52
CA SER A 173 -7.21 5.03 0.04
C SER A 173 -6.75 5.14 1.48
N SER A 174 -6.52 6.37 1.96
CA SER A 174 -6.19 6.67 3.35
C SER A 174 -7.38 6.49 4.30
N LEU A 175 -8.62 6.52 3.78
CA LEU A 175 -9.84 6.22 4.55
C LEU A 175 -9.83 4.75 4.99
N LYS A 176 -10.02 4.51 6.29
CA LYS A 176 -10.17 3.17 6.85
C LYS A 176 -11.27 3.16 7.90
N TRP A 177 -12.24 2.27 7.69
CA TRP A 177 -13.24 1.94 8.70
C TRP A 177 -12.65 0.92 9.68
N LYS A 178 -12.69 1.23 10.97
CA LYS A 178 -12.20 0.37 12.04
C LYS A 178 -13.39 -0.22 12.81
N GLU A 179 -13.43 -1.54 12.92
CA GLU A 179 -14.40 -2.24 13.77
C GLU A 179 -13.86 -2.20 15.20
N TYR A 180 -14.45 -1.39 16.08
CA TYR A 180 -13.94 -1.21 17.45
C TYR A 180 -14.67 -2.09 18.47
N HIS A 181 -15.91 -2.48 18.18
CA HIS A 181 -16.68 -3.40 19.01
C HIS A 181 -17.45 -4.40 18.15
N THR A 182 -17.71 -5.59 18.70
CA THR A 182 -18.59 -6.58 18.07
C THR A 182 -19.35 -7.32 19.15
N GLU A 183 -20.67 -7.31 19.04
CA GLU A 183 -21.50 -8.02 20.00
C GLU A 183 -21.25 -9.53 19.98
N PRO A 184 -21.49 -10.23 21.09
CA PRO A 184 -21.40 -11.68 21.14
C PRO A 184 -22.32 -12.36 20.12
N LYS A 185 -21.97 -13.60 19.74
CA LYS A 185 -22.80 -14.42 18.83
C LYS A 185 -24.23 -14.64 19.34
N SER A 186 -24.44 -14.62 20.66
CA SER A 186 -25.76 -14.75 21.28
C SER A 186 -26.71 -13.62 20.90
N PHE A 187 -26.17 -12.43 20.60
CA PHE A 187 -26.93 -11.24 20.24
C PHE A 187 -27.03 -11.02 18.72
N GLY A 188 -26.13 -11.61 17.92
CA GLY A 188 -26.20 -11.58 16.45
C GLY A 188 -24.91 -11.15 15.76
N LYS A 189 -23.85 -10.86 16.52
CA LYS A 189 -22.52 -10.46 16.02
C LYS A 189 -22.52 -9.15 15.23
N PHE A 190 -23.23 -8.16 15.75
CA PHE A 190 -23.28 -6.81 15.18
C PHE A 190 -21.99 -6.05 15.47
N GLY A 191 -21.39 -5.50 14.42
CA GLY A 191 -20.14 -4.73 14.51
C GLY A 191 -20.40 -3.24 14.62
N TYR A 192 -19.62 -2.58 15.45
CA TYR A 192 -19.57 -1.14 15.61
C TYR A 192 -18.35 -0.62 14.88
N TRP A 193 -18.52 0.45 14.11
CA TRP A 193 -17.49 0.93 13.21
C TRP A 193 -17.26 2.42 13.36
N GLU A 194 -16.01 2.83 13.25
CA GLU A 194 -15.63 4.23 13.22
C GLU A 194 -14.74 4.53 12.01
N THR A 195 -14.79 5.76 11.53
CA THR A 195 -13.78 6.34 10.65
C THR A 195 -13.59 7.81 11.01
N ASN A 196 -12.47 8.40 10.60
CA ASN A 196 -12.22 9.83 10.71
C ASN A 196 -12.01 10.44 9.33
N TYR A 197 -12.61 11.59 9.09
CA TYR A 197 -12.41 12.38 7.89
C TYR A 197 -12.29 13.87 8.25
N LYS A 198 -11.14 14.48 7.92
CA LYS A 198 -10.85 15.91 8.18
C LYS A 198 -11.17 16.36 9.62
N GLY A 199 -10.91 15.50 10.61
CA GLY A 199 -11.17 15.82 12.02
C GLY A 199 -12.59 15.52 12.50
N ILE A 200 -13.51 15.13 11.60
CA ILE A 200 -14.86 14.68 11.96
C ILE A 200 -14.84 13.16 12.11
N ARG A 201 -15.30 12.67 13.27
CA ARG A 201 -15.52 11.24 13.51
C ARG A 201 -16.87 10.84 12.94
N ILE A 202 -16.93 9.67 12.33
CA ILE A 202 -18.17 9.07 11.86
C ILE A 202 -18.29 7.73 12.57
N ASP A 203 -19.30 7.62 13.42
CA ASP A 203 -19.62 6.40 14.16
C ASP A 203 -20.79 5.68 13.50
N LEU A 204 -20.69 4.35 13.38
CA LEU A 204 -21.71 3.49 12.80
C LEU A 204 -22.05 2.36 13.76
N THR A 205 -23.27 2.41 14.28
CA THR A 205 -23.73 1.56 15.39
C THR A 205 -25.03 0.81 15.04
N PRO A 206 -25.20 -0.46 15.46
CA PRO A 206 -26.46 -1.17 15.31
C PRO A 206 -27.58 -0.59 16.19
N ALA A 207 -28.82 -0.53 15.68
CA ALA A 207 -29.98 -0.11 16.44
C ALA A 207 -31.19 -1.06 16.20
N GLN A 208 -31.74 -1.63 17.28
CA GLN A 208 -32.80 -2.64 17.22
C GLN A 208 -34.19 -2.05 16.95
N GLU A 209 -34.46 -0.83 17.45
CA GLU A 209 -35.76 -0.17 17.30
C GLU A 209 -35.84 0.76 16.09
N LEU A 210 -34.74 0.88 15.34
CA LEU A 210 -34.66 1.78 14.18
C LEU A 210 -35.77 1.51 13.15
N VAL A 211 -36.12 0.24 12.95
CA VAL A 211 -37.15 -0.20 11.99
C VAL A 211 -38.52 0.43 12.27
N ASN A 212 -38.83 0.69 13.55
CA ASN A 212 -40.13 1.25 13.95
C ASN A 212 -40.23 2.75 13.67
N VAL A 213 -39.10 3.45 13.54
CA VAL A 213 -39.05 4.91 13.40
C VAL A 213 -38.62 5.34 11.98
N MET A 214 -38.17 4.39 11.17
CA MET A 214 -37.75 4.62 9.79
C MET A 214 -38.85 5.20 8.87
N SER A 215 -40.13 4.89 9.12
CA SER A 215 -41.24 5.30 8.25
C SER A 215 -41.43 6.80 8.13
N ASP A 216 -41.05 7.53 9.19
CA ASP A 216 -41.24 8.97 9.29
C ASP A 216 -39.91 9.73 9.09
N SER A 217 -38.87 9.04 8.62
CA SER A 217 -37.53 9.61 8.46
C SER A 217 -37.51 10.70 7.38
N THR A 218 -36.65 11.69 7.60
CA THR A 218 -36.30 12.68 6.58
C THR A 218 -35.09 12.22 5.78
N ARG A 219 -34.72 12.96 4.73
CA ARG A 219 -33.46 12.74 4.02
C ARG A 219 -32.54 13.93 4.19
N ARG A 220 -31.26 13.62 4.38
CA ARG A 220 -30.18 14.60 4.55
C ARG A 220 -28.97 14.18 3.74
N THR A 221 -28.20 15.15 3.31
CA THR A 221 -26.99 14.94 2.51
C THR A 221 -25.77 15.01 3.42
N VAL A 222 -24.91 14.00 3.32
CA VAL A 222 -23.59 14.00 3.97
C VAL A 222 -22.55 13.62 2.93
N ALA A 223 -21.51 14.44 2.77
CA ALA A 223 -20.47 14.23 1.75
C ALA A 223 -21.04 14.10 0.33
N GLY A 224 -22.14 14.83 0.05
CA GLY A 224 -22.84 14.74 -1.23
C GLY A 224 -23.67 13.47 -1.43
N VAL A 225 -23.81 12.60 -0.42
CA VAL A 225 -24.63 11.38 -0.48
C VAL A 225 -25.88 11.54 0.37
N GLU A 226 -27.04 11.28 -0.22
CA GLU A 226 -28.33 11.32 0.47
C GLU A 226 -28.52 10.06 1.34
N LEU A 227 -28.79 10.27 2.63
CA LEU A 227 -29.07 9.26 3.64
C LEU A 227 -30.41 9.59 4.33
N MET A 228 -31.05 8.57 4.89
CA MET A 228 -32.18 8.79 5.81
C MET A 228 -31.66 9.43 7.10
N ALA A 229 -32.45 10.28 7.74
CA ALA A 229 -32.08 10.99 8.95
C ALA A 229 -33.30 11.24 9.84
N PHE A 230 -33.08 11.35 11.16
CA PHE A 230 -34.11 11.85 12.07
C PHE A 230 -34.34 13.34 11.84
N SER A 231 -35.60 13.77 11.91
CA SER A 231 -35.92 15.19 12.06
C SER A 231 -35.59 15.67 13.48
N SER A 232 -35.43 16.98 13.65
CA SER A 232 -35.22 17.60 14.96
C SER A 232 -36.28 17.19 15.98
N GLN A 233 -37.56 17.19 15.60
CA GLN A 233 -38.66 16.73 16.47
C GLN A 233 -38.54 15.25 16.87
N GLN A 234 -38.15 14.37 15.94
CA GLN A 234 -38.02 12.95 16.26
C GLN A 234 -36.84 12.69 17.20
N LEU A 235 -35.73 13.40 16.98
CA LEU A 235 -34.55 13.28 17.83
C LEU A 235 -34.85 13.77 19.24
N GLU A 236 -35.53 14.91 19.39
CA GLU A 236 -35.99 15.44 20.68
C GLU A 236 -36.87 14.42 21.43
N ILE A 237 -37.88 13.86 20.75
CA ILE A 237 -38.78 12.85 21.34
C ILE A 237 -38.00 11.60 21.78
N LEU A 238 -37.00 11.16 21.01
CA LEU A 238 -36.19 9.99 21.35
C LEU A 238 -35.29 10.24 22.56
N ILE A 239 -34.63 11.40 22.60
CA ILE A 239 -33.75 11.79 23.71
C ILE A 239 -34.57 12.00 25.00
N GLU A 240 -35.78 12.57 24.91
CA GLU A 240 -36.65 12.79 26.07
C GLU A 240 -37.22 11.48 26.65
N ASN A 241 -37.55 10.52 25.78
CA ASN A 241 -38.19 9.27 26.21
C ASN A 241 -37.20 8.20 26.71
N SER A 242 -35.90 8.39 26.54
CA SER A 242 -34.90 7.43 27.01
C SER A 242 -33.84 8.09 27.91
N PRO A 243 -33.87 7.83 29.24
CA PRO A 243 -32.93 8.42 30.19
C PRO A 243 -31.46 8.17 29.83
N ASP A 244 -31.15 6.97 29.31
CA ASP A 244 -29.80 6.57 28.93
C ASP A 244 -29.25 7.41 27.77
N PHE A 245 -30.10 7.77 26.80
CA PHE A 245 -29.69 8.62 25.67
C PHE A 245 -29.47 10.08 26.10
N LYS A 246 -30.19 10.55 27.13
CA LYS A 246 -30.08 11.92 27.60
C LYS A 246 -28.73 12.22 28.28
N GLU A 247 -28.12 11.23 28.92
CA GLU A 247 -26.78 11.36 29.51
C GLU A 247 -25.69 11.26 28.44
N GLU A 248 -25.82 10.33 27.47
CA GLU A 248 -24.78 10.08 26.47
C GLU A 248 -24.80 11.07 25.28
N PHE A 249 -25.97 11.65 24.95
CA PHE A 249 -26.17 12.46 23.75
C PHE A 249 -26.79 13.84 24.05
N SER A 250 -26.49 14.42 25.22
CA SER A 250 -27.05 15.71 25.67
C SER A 250 -26.81 16.89 24.71
N SER A 251 -25.77 16.79 23.87
CA SER A 251 -25.30 17.78 22.89
C SER A 251 -25.68 17.46 21.45
N LEU A 252 -26.39 16.35 21.24
CA LEU A 252 -26.68 15.84 19.91
C LEU A 252 -27.79 16.66 19.26
N GLU A 253 -27.50 17.19 18.08
CA GLU A 253 -28.45 17.95 17.27
C GLU A 253 -28.84 17.15 16.02
N ALA A 254 -30.04 17.42 15.49
CA ALA A 254 -30.42 16.86 14.21
C ALA A 254 -29.56 17.46 13.10
N LEU A 255 -29.21 16.63 12.12
CA LEU A 255 -28.38 17.08 11.03
C LEU A 255 -29.19 17.96 10.06
N GLU A 256 -29.03 19.29 10.14
CA GLU A 256 -29.70 20.21 9.22
C GLU A 256 -28.86 20.56 7.98
N GLU A 257 -27.55 20.80 8.16
CA GLU A 257 -26.61 21.11 7.09
C GLU A 257 -25.57 19.99 6.91
N ASP A 258 -24.99 19.86 5.71
CA ASP A 258 -23.92 18.88 5.44
C ASP A 258 -22.61 19.36 6.10
N PRO A 259 -22.09 18.68 7.14
CA PRO A 259 -20.88 19.10 7.85
C PRO A 259 -19.62 18.76 7.02
N ILE A 260 -19.76 18.01 5.95
CA ILE A 260 -18.69 17.58 5.05
C ILE A 260 -19.12 17.87 3.61
N PRO A 261 -19.33 19.13 3.21
CA PRO A 261 -19.84 19.41 1.87
C PRO A 261 -18.82 18.97 0.82
N LEU A 262 -19.20 17.97 0.03
CA LEU A 262 -18.43 17.50 -1.13
C LEU A 262 -19.32 17.57 -2.36
N GLU A 263 -18.78 18.10 -3.45
CA GLU A 263 -19.42 17.96 -4.74
C GLU A 263 -19.51 16.46 -5.07
N LEU A 264 -20.73 15.98 -5.33
CA LEU A 264 -20.91 14.64 -5.84
C LEU A 264 -20.15 14.59 -7.17
N ALA A 265 -19.15 13.70 -7.28
CA ALA A 265 -18.52 13.40 -8.56
C ALA A 265 -19.60 12.80 -9.48
N SER A 266 -20.37 13.67 -10.13
CA SER A 266 -21.45 13.30 -11.00
C SER A 266 -20.87 12.41 -12.09
N LYS A 267 -21.58 11.29 -12.33
CA LYS A 267 -21.36 10.28 -13.37
C LYS A 267 -20.23 10.65 -14.34
N LEU A 268 -19.12 9.89 -14.28
CA LEU A 268 -18.06 9.90 -15.29
C LEU A 268 -18.66 9.93 -16.71
N GLN A 269 -18.87 11.14 -17.25
CA GLN A 269 -18.94 11.38 -18.67
C GLN A 269 -17.49 11.32 -19.18
N PRO A 270 -17.23 10.58 -20.27
CA PRO A 270 -15.92 10.57 -20.89
C PRO A 270 -15.76 11.86 -21.67
N CYS A 271 -15.12 12.87 -21.09
CA CYS A 271 -14.71 14.06 -21.82
C CYS A 271 -13.20 14.19 -21.81
N GLN A 272 -12.65 14.00 -23.01
CA GLN A 272 -11.41 14.62 -23.48
C GLN A 272 -11.40 16.11 -23.11
N GLY A 273 -10.25 16.64 -22.72
CA GLY A 273 -10.07 18.07 -22.56
C GLY A 273 -8.90 18.39 -21.64
N ASN A 274 -7.79 18.78 -22.26
CA ASN A 274 -6.60 19.32 -21.61
C ASN A 274 -6.95 20.29 -20.49
N ASN A 275 -6.54 19.99 -19.25
CA ASN A 275 -6.26 21.01 -18.27
C ASN A 275 -4.98 20.68 -17.50
N LYS A 276 -4.02 21.58 -17.69
CA LYS A 276 -2.77 21.71 -16.93
C LYS A 276 -3.14 22.06 -15.48
N ASN A 277 -2.29 21.61 -14.55
CA ASN A 277 -2.29 21.89 -13.11
C ASN A 277 -3.19 21.01 -12.24
N VAL A 278 -3.14 19.70 -12.48
CA VAL A 278 -3.14 18.75 -11.36
C VAL A 278 -1.67 18.50 -11.04
N VAL A 279 -1.23 18.81 -9.82
CA VAL A 279 0.00 18.19 -9.30
C VAL A 279 -0.33 16.72 -9.16
N GLU A 280 -0.03 15.95 -10.20
CA GLU A 280 0.00 14.50 -10.13
C GLU A 280 1.00 14.15 -9.03
N VAL A 281 0.48 13.84 -7.84
CA VAL A 281 1.26 13.11 -6.86
C VAL A 281 1.49 11.75 -7.49
N GLU A 282 2.69 11.54 -8.01
CA GLU A 282 3.11 10.25 -8.54
C GLU A 282 2.73 9.16 -7.53
N PRO A 283 1.99 8.12 -7.95
CA PRO A 283 1.66 7.00 -7.08
C PRO A 283 2.98 6.33 -6.66
N TRP A 284 3.46 6.65 -5.45
CA TRP A 284 4.75 6.18 -4.97
C TRP A 284 4.85 4.66 -5.12
N GLU A 285 5.79 4.28 -5.97
CA GLU A 285 5.83 2.99 -6.63
C GLU A 285 6.15 1.87 -5.64
N GLU A 286 5.28 0.86 -5.63
CA GLU A 286 5.57 -0.46 -5.06
C GLU A 286 6.95 -0.90 -5.58
N LEU A 287 7.94 -1.05 -4.68
CA LEU A 287 9.26 -1.54 -5.08
C LEU A 287 9.07 -2.86 -5.83
N GLU A 288 9.71 -2.97 -6.98
CA GLU A 288 9.64 -4.15 -7.83
C GLU A 288 9.93 -5.40 -6.98
N LEU A 289 9.00 -6.35 -7.02
CA LEU A 289 9.16 -7.66 -6.40
C LEU A 289 10.32 -8.39 -7.10
N MET A 290 11.53 -8.28 -6.55
CA MET A 290 12.63 -9.15 -6.92
C MET A 290 12.43 -10.54 -6.29
N PRO A 291 12.68 -11.62 -7.05
CA PRO A 291 12.83 -12.97 -6.53
C PRO A 291 13.92 -13.03 -5.45
N GLU A 292 13.70 -13.82 -4.41
CA GLU A 292 14.72 -14.07 -3.38
C GLU A 292 15.96 -14.72 -4.03
N GLY A 293 17.15 -14.12 -3.81
CA GLY A 293 18.44 -14.60 -4.31
C GLY A 293 18.96 -13.96 -5.60
N GLU A 294 18.26 -12.97 -6.17
CA GLU A 294 18.81 -12.18 -7.29
C GLU A 294 19.66 -11.00 -6.80
N VAL A 295 20.81 -10.78 -7.45
CA VAL A 295 21.72 -9.66 -7.17
C VAL A 295 21.17 -8.39 -7.82
N ARG A 296 20.96 -7.34 -7.01
CA ARG A 296 20.51 -6.04 -7.50
C ARG A 296 21.71 -5.22 -7.93
N VAL A 297 21.76 -4.90 -9.21
CA VAL A 297 22.82 -4.03 -9.72
C VAL A 297 22.45 -2.56 -9.51
N MET A 298 23.37 -1.79 -8.92
CA MET A 298 23.16 -0.39 -8.54
C MET A 298 24.39 0.46 -8.81
N SER A 299 24.16 1.76 -8.90
CA SER A 299 25.20 2.79 -8.77
C SER A 299 25.15 3.41 -7.37
N ARG A 300 26.23 4.08 -6.95
CA ARG A 300 26.25 4.82 -5.68
C ARG A 300 26.87 6.21 -5.79
N GLN A 301 26.34 7.13 -4.99
CA GLN A 301 26.85 8.49 -4.82
C GLN A 301 26.94 8.80 -3.32
N PHE A 302 28.02 9.44 -2.89
CA PHE A 302 28.16 9.94 -1.52
C PHE A 302 27.78 11.42 -1.47
N LEU A 303 26.84 11.76 -0.58
CA LEU A 303 26.42 13.12 -0.29
C LEU A 303 26.99 13.56 1.05
N TYR A 304 27.43 14.82 1.15
CA TYR A 304 27.95 15.37 2.39
C TYR A 304 27.10 16.56 2.83
N VAL A 305 26.45 16.42 4.00
CA VAL A 305 25.57 17.43 4.61
C VAL A 305 26.05 17.70 6.03
N ASP A 306 26.54 18.91 6.32
CA ASP A 306 27.03 19.30 7.65
C ASP A 306 27.97 18.27 8.31
N SER A 307 28.94 17.78 7.51
CA SER A 307 29.90 16.72 7.89
C SER A 307 29.27 15.33 8.12
N VAL A 308 28.03 15.10 7.71
CA VAL A 308 27.37 13.79 7.66
C VAL A 308 27.47 13.26 6.23
N GLU A 309 28.11 12.11 6.07
CA GLU A 309 28.17 11.37 4.81
C GLU A 309 26.93 10.48 4.68
N VAL A 310 26.22 10.60 3.56
CA VAL A 310 25.06 9.78 3.21
C VAL A 310 25.33 9.10 1.88
N GLU A 311 25.48 7.78 1.90
CA GLU A 311 25.57 6.98 0.67
C GLU A 311 24.18 6.74 0.09
N VAL A 312 23.95 7.26 -1.11
CA VAL A 312 22.72 7.07 -1.87
C VAL A 312 23.01 6.11 -3.03
N CYS A 313 22.30 4.99 -3.05
CA CYS A 313 22.35 4.01 -4.13
C CYS A 313 21.25 4.29 -5.15
N ALA A 314 21.54 4.23 -6.43
CA ALA A 314 20.54 4.34 -7.49
C ALA A 314 20.44 3.03 -8.28
N ASN A 315 19.24 2.61 -8.65
CA ASN A 315 19.07 1.48 -9.57
C ASN A 315 19.04 1.94 -11.02
N ASP A 316 19.07 0.99 -11.96
CA ASP A 316 18.99 1.24 -13.42
C ASP A 316 17.70 1.96 -13.85
N ASN A 317 16.74 2.17 -12.95
CA ASN A 317 15.48 2.86 -13.19
C ASN A 317 15.46 4.30 -12.66
N GLY A 318 16.60 4.80 -12.17
CA GLY A 318 16.70 6.13 -11.58
C GLY A 318 16.03 6.26 -10.21
N LYS A 319 15.74 5.15 -9.51
CA LYS A 319 15.22 5.19 -8.14
C LYS A 319 16.36 5.20 -7.14
N TYR A 320 16.20 6.02 -6.10
CA TYR A 320 17.23 6.25 -5.08
C TYR A 320 16.89 5.59 -3.75
N PHE A 321 17.93 5.04 -3.12
CA PHE A 321 17.87 4.28 -1.89
C PHE A 321 19.03 4.66 -0.98
N VAL A 322 18.85 4.44 0.32
CA VAL A 322 19.91 4.53 1.32
C VAL A 322 20.02 3.18 2.00
N ARG A 323 21.24 2.66 2.19
CA ARG A 323 21.43 1.42 2.93
C ARG A 323 21.04 1.62 4.39
N HIS A 324 20.35 0.65 4.98
CA HIS A 324 19.96 0.70 6.38
C HIS A 324 21.17 0.90 7.31
N ASN A 325 22.34 0.39 6.97
CA ASN A 325 23.57 0.58 7.76
C ASN A 325 23.96 2.07 7.88
N VAL A 326 23.67 2.89 6.86
CA VAL A 326 23.90 4.34 6.90
C VAL A 326 22.94 4.97 7.89
N PHE A 327 21.65 4.64 7.81
CA PHE A 327 20.65 5.08 8.77
C PHE A 327 21.01 4.66 10.20
N TRP A 328 21.37 3.40 10.41
CA TRP A 328 21.74 2.87 11.72
C TRP A 328 22.99 3.56 12.28
N TRP A 329 23.99 3.84 11.44
CA TRP A 329 25.16 4.58 11.86
C TRP A 329 24.83 6.02 12.25
N ILE A 330 23.96 6.70 11.50
CA ILE A 330 23.52 8.07 11.82
C ILE A 330 22.78 8.10 13.16
N GLU A 331 21.90 7.13 13.41
CA GLU A 331 21.08 7.07 14.62
C GLU A 331 21.85 6.56 15.85
N HIS A 332 22.67 5.52 15.70
CA HIS A 332 23.25 4.77 16.81
C HIS A 332 24.78 4.85 16.90
N ARG A 333 25.45 5.51 15.93
CA ARG A 333 26.91 5.56 15.80
C ARG A 333 27.59 4.20 15.74
N GLN A 334 26.86 3.17 15.32
CA GLN A 334 27.35 1.81 15.15
C GLN A 334 27.35 1.44 13.68
N LYS A 335 28.48 0.93 13.19
CA LYS A 335 28.59 0.41 11.83
C LYS A 335 28.26 -1.08 11.84
N ASN A 336 27.46 -1.52 10.88
CA ASN A 336 27.10 -2.93 10.64
C ASN A 336 26.33 -3.59 11.80
N PRO A 337 25.07 -3.17 12.04
CA PRO A 337 24.20 -3.89 12.97
C PRO A 337 24.01 -5.35 12.54
N HIS A 338 23.90 -6.24 13.52
CA HIS A 338 23.60 -7.65 13.27
C HIS A 338 22.09 -7.81 12.98
N PRO A 339 21.70 -8.30 11.80
CA PRO A 339 20.29 -8.38 11.36
C PRO A 339 19.29 -8.92 12.39
N GLU A 340 19.60 -10.06 12.98
CA GLU A 340 18.72 -10.77 13.92
C GLU A 340 18.77 -10.19 15.33
N TYR A 341 19.98 -10.08 15.90
CA TYR A 341 20.18 -9.58 17.26
C TYR A 341 19.62 -8.17 17.46
N ASP A 342 19.84 -7.28 16.49
CA ASP A 342 19.36 -5.90 16.54
C ASP A 342 17.90 -5.75 16.07
N CYS A 343 17.23 -6.87 15.75
CA CYS A 343 15.81 -6.90 15.34
C CYS A 343 15.48 -5.89 14.23
N ILE A 344 16.40 -5.68 13.29
CA ILE A 344 16.41 -4.55 12.33
C ILE A 344 15.05 -4.37 11.65
N ILE A 345 14.50 -5.45 11.10
CA ILE A 345 13.22 -5.42 10.37
C ILE A 345 12.06 -4.97 11.27
N ASN A 346 11.98 -5.49 12.50
CA ASN A 346 10.88 -5.18 13.41
C ASN A 346 10.99 -3.73 13.92
N ASN A 347 12.21 -3.30 14.24
CA ASN A 347 12.48 -1.92 14.68
C ASN A 347 12.16 -0.91 13.58
N LEU A 348 12.52 -1.23 12.33
CA LEU A 348 12.24 -0.36 11.21
C LEU A 348 10.75 -0.30 10.88
N LYS A 349 10.03 -1.44 10.94
CA LYS A 349 8.56 -1.46 10.81
C LYS A 349 7.91 -0.56 11.85
N ALA A 350 8.27 -0.72 13.12
CA ALA A 350 7.74 0.09 14.21
C ALA A 350 8.08 1.58 14.04
N ALA A 351 9.28 1.90 13.55
CA ALA A 351 9.67 3.27 13.24
C ALA A 351 8.82 3.88 12.13
N VAL A 352 8.62 3.14 11.05
CA VAL A 352 7.84 3.57 9.89
C VAL A 352 6.35 3.69 10.19
N ASP A 353 5.79 2.79 10.99
CA ASP A 353 4.38 2.83 11.41
C ASP A 353 4.04 4.07 12.26
N ARG A 354 5.05 4.72 12.86
CA ARG A 354 4.89 5.97 13.62
C ARG A 354 4.94 7.24 12.76
N LEU A 355 5.38 7.15 11.51
CA LEU A 355 5.52 8.33 10.66
C LEU A 355 4.14 8.91 10.30
N PRO A 356 3.88 10.20 10.57
CA PRO A 356 2.55 10.80 10.37
C PRO A 356 2.24 11.12 8.90
N THR A 357 3.28 11.33 8.10
CA THR A 357 3.24 11.88 6.74
C THR A 357 3.11 10.81 5.66
N ILE A 358 3.71 9.63 5.85
CA ILE A 358 3.76 8.58 4.82
C ILE A 358 3.37 7.22 5.40
N LYS A 359 2.24 6.68 4.92
CA LYS A 359 1.85 5.29 5.16
C LYS A 359 2.51 4.39 4.12
N TRP A 360 3.66 3.79 4.47
CA TRP A 360 4.40 2.82 3.64
C TRP A 360 3.71 1.44 3.56
N ALA A 361 2.38 1.45 3.44
CA ALA A 361 1.55 0.26 3.49
C ALA A 361 1.84 -0.66 2.31
N GLY A 362 2.35 -1.86 2.59
CA GLY A 362 2.71 -2.87 1.59
C GLY A 362 4.21 -2.96 1.31
N TYR A 363 5.03 -2.06 1.86
CA TYR A 363 6.48 -2.21 1.80
C TYR A 363 6.93 -3.43 2.62
N LYS A 364 7.63 -4.37 1.98
CA LYS A 364 8.20 -5.56 2.65
C LYS A 364 9.69 -5.36 2.85
N PHE A 365 10.10 -5.04 4.07
CA PHE A 365 11.50 -5.04 4.48
C PHE A 365 12.11 -6.44 4.31
N ARG A 366 13.22 -6.52 3.59
CA ARG A 366 13.98 -7.75 3.34
C ARG A 366 15.44 -7.40 3.08
N PHE A 367 16.32 -8.33 3.37
CA PHE A 367 17.73 -8.24 3.00
C PHE A 367 17.91 -8.68 1.55
N GLU A 368 18.76 -7.96 0.82
CA GLU A 368 19.08 -8.16 -0.58
C GLU A 368 20.60 -8.14 -0.78
N THR A 369 21.08 -8.81 -1.82
CA THR A 369 22.47 -8.70 -2.28
C THR A 369 22.56 -7.62 -3.35
N ILE A 370 23.52 -6.71 -3.21
CA ILE A 370 23.70 -5.56 -4.10
C ILE A 370 25.07 -5.66 -4.76
N PHE A 371 25.13 -5.38 -6.06
CA PHE A 371 26.38 -5.24 -6.81
C PHE A 371 26.54 -3.82 -7.33
N PHE A 372 27.62 -3.15 -6.94
CA PHE A 372 27.95 -1.79 -7.39
C PHE A 372 28.82 -1.84 -8.65
N LYS A 373 28.29 -1.33 -9.77
CA LYS A 373 28.97 -1.39 -11.09
C LYS A 373 30.27 -0.60 -11.11
N GLU A 374 30.34 0.52 -10.38
CA GLU A 374 31.46 1.45 -10.45
C GLU A 374 32.75 0.86 -9.88
N ASP A 375 32.61 0.08 -8.80
CA ASP A 375 33.74 -0.35 -7.98
C ASP A 375 33.91 -1.89 -7.99
N ASP A 376 33.08 -2.62 -8.73
CA ASP A 376 33.06 -4.10 -8.80
C ASP A 376 32.92 -4.74 -7.40
N VAL A 377 32.02 -4.19 -6.58
CA VAL A 377 31.79 -4.63 -5.20
C VAL A 377 30.41 -5.25 -5.03
N GLU A 378 30.39 -6.50 -4.57
CA GLU A 378 29.19 -7.19 -4.10
C GLU A 378 29.05 -7.04 -2.58
N VAL A 379 27.85 -6.70 -2.12
CA VAL A 379 27.52 -6.54 -0.70
C VAL A 379 26.25 -7.33 -0.39
N GLU A 380 26.40 -8.36 0.43
CA GLU A 380 25.32 -9.24 0.87
C GLU A 380 24.58 -8.68 2.10
N ASP A 381 23.38 -9.22 2.35
CA ASP A 381 22.55 -8.94 3.51
C ASP A 381 22.29 -7.45 3.78
N ILE A 382 22.03 -6.69 2.71
CA ILE A 382 21.70 -5.26 2.82
C ILE A 382 20.21 -5.03 2.77
N LEU A 383 19.72 -4.26 3.74
CA LEU A 383 18.38 -3.69 3.70
C LEU A 383 18.44 -2.30 3.05
N LEU A 384 17.65 -2.09 2.00
CA LEU A 384 17.54 -0.80 1.31
C LEU A 384 16.34 -0.01 1.81
N LEU A 385 16.54 1.28 2.10
CA LEU A 385 15.48 2.23 2.42
C LEU A 385 15.24 3.11 1.21
N PRO A 386 14.00 3.29 0.72
CA PRO A 386 13.71 4.35 -0.24
C PRO A 386 14.21 5.70 0.29
N LEU A 387 14.82 6.54 -0.55
CA LEU A 387 15.42 7.81 -0.11
C LEU A 387 14.42 8.69 0.66
N ALA A 388 13.17 8.78 0.18
CA ALA A 388 12.11 9.51 0.88
C ALA A 388 11.76 8.91 2.25
N MET A 389 11.80 7.58 2.40
CA MET A 389 11.60 6.93 3.71
C MET A 389 12.72 7.29 4.67
N PHE A 390 13.95 7.29 4.18
CA PHE A 390 15.12 7.69 4.95
C PHE A 390 14.99 9.14 5.42
N GLU A 391 14.64 10.09 4.54
CA GLU A 391 14.45 11.49 4.91
C GLU A 391 13.39 11.66 6.01
N GLU A 392 12.23 11.02 5.87
CA GLU A 392 11.16 11.09 6.88
C GLU A 392 11.56 10.45 8.22
N LEU A 393 12.30 9.33 8.19
CA LEU A 393 12.81 8.70 9.40
C LEU A 393 13.80 9.59 10.14
N ILE A 394 14.62 10.37 9.43
CA ILE A 394 15.55 11.33 10.04
C ILE A 394 14.80 12.59 10.52
N LYS A 395 13.76 13.05 9.80
CA LYS A 395 12.91 14.17 10.21
C LYS A 395 12.00 13.86 11.40
N ASP A 396 11.89 12.60 11.81
CA ASP A 396 11.05 12.16 12.92
C ASP A 396 11.53 12.75 14.26
N THR A 397 11.07 13.98 14.53
CA THR A 397 11.44 14.75 15.71
C THR A 397 10.89 14.17 17.02
N LEU A 398 10.01 13.17 16.97
CA LEU A 398 9.47 12.49 18.16
C LEU A 398 10.56 11.76 18.97
N ARG A 399 11.74 11.57 18.38
CA ARG A 399 12.88 10.89 19.00
C ARG A 399 13.76 11.82 19.84
N PHE A 400 13.62 13.14 19.67
CA PHE A 400 14.41 14.10 20.42
C PHE A 400 13.73 14.47 21.74
N ARG A 401 14.53 14.92 22.70
CA ARG A 401 14.01 15.47 23.97
C ARG A 401 13.17 16.72 23.69
N SER A 402 12.10 16.93 24.46
CA SER A 402 11.10 17.98 24.22
C SER A 402 11.67 19.38 23.92
N PRO A 403 12.68 19.91 24.65
CA PRO A 403 13.20 21.25 24.36
C PRO A 403 13.92 21.35 23.00
N LEU A 404 14.64 20.28 22.62
CA LEU A 404 15.32 20.22 21.32
C LEU A 404 14.30 20.01 20.19
N LYS A 405 13.29 19.18 20.43
CA LYS A 405 12.20 18.95 19.48
C LYS A 405 11.49 20.25 19.12
N GLU A 406 11.10 21.05 20.12
CA GLU A 406 10.40 22.32 19.90
C GLU A 406 11.24 23.29 19.08
N THR A 407 12.51 23.48 19.45
CA THR A 407 13.42 24.41 18.74
C THR A 407 13.75 23.97 17.31
N ILE A 408 13.82 22.66 17.03
CA ILE A 408 13.95 22.14 15.66
C ILE A 408 12.67 22.39 14.87
N GLN A 409 11.49 22.15 15.46
CA GLN A 409 10.21 22.34 14.79
C GLN A 409 9.89 23.82 14.50
N THR A 410 10.34 24.75 15.35
CA THR A 410 10.20 26.19 15.13
C THR A 410 11.23 26.75 14.14
N GLY A 411 12.26 25.97 13.78
CA GLY A 411 13.38 26.41 12.93
C GLY A 411 14.38 27.32 13.66
N GLU A 412 14.25 27.47 14.99
CA GLU A 412 15.13 28.32 15.80
C GLU A 412 16.44 27.62 16.15
N TYR A 413 16.49 26.29 16.07
CA TYR A 413 17.68 25.51 16.40
C TYR A 413 18.80 25.70 15.37
N GLN A 414 20.00 26.01 15.86
CA GLN A 414 21.22 26.11 15.05
C GLN A 414 22.17 24.93 15.38
N PRO A 415 22.55 24.11 14.39
CA PRO A 415 23.44 22.97 14.62
C PRO A 415 24.78 23.37 15.23
N GLN A 416 25.20 22.65 16.28
CA GLN A 416 26.49 22.84 16.93
C GLN A 416 27.53 21.84 16.40
N PRO A 417 28.84 22.16 16.46
CA PRO A 417 29.89 21.25 16.01
C PRO A 417 29.84 19.86 16.67
N ASN A 418 29.42 19.79 17.94
CA ASN A 418 29.37 18.57 18.74
C ASN A 418 28.06 17.79 18.59
N ASP A 419 27.10 18.28 17.80
CA ASP A 419 25.82 17.61 17.61
C ASP A 419 25.98 16.24 16.95
N GLY A 420 25.05 15.34 17.28
CA GLY A 420 24.93 14.06 16.59
C GLY A 420 24.65 14.23 15.10
N ALA A 421 25.13 13.27 14.30
CA ALA A 421 24.89 13.25 12.86
C ALA A 421 23.39 13.29 12.53
N ASN A 422 22.57 12.59 13.33
CA ASN A 422 21.11 12.61 13.19
C ASN A 422 20.50 14.01 13.42
N ILE A 423 20.96 14.76 14.42
CA ILE A 423 20.47 16.12 14.69
C ILE A 423 20.84 17.06 13.54
N LYS A 424 22.11 17.05 13.12
CA LYS A 424 22.59 17.89 12.01
C LYS A 424 21.81 17.63 10.73
N LEU A 425 21.68 16.35 10.37
CA LEU A 425 20.95 15.95 9.17
C LEU A 425 19.45 16.25 9.28
N CYS A 426 18.84 16.03 10.45
CA CYS A 426 17.42 16.37 10.69
C CYS A 426 17.15 17.86 10.49
N VAL A 427 17.98 18.74 11.07
CA VAL A 427 17.83 20.19 10.94
C VAL A 427 17.97 20.63 9.48
N TRP A 428 18.98 20.12 8.78
CA TRP A 428 19.17 20.42 7.37
C TRP A 428 17.98 19.97 6.51
N LEU A 429 17.44 18.78 6.78
CA LEU A 429 16.30 18.21 6.08
C LEU A 429 14.96 18.93 6.35
N GLN A 430 14.84 19.78 7.37
CA GLN A 430 13.62 20.58 7.57
C GLN A 430 13.36 21.55 6.42
N HIS A 431 14.42 22.00 5.74
CA HIS A 431 14.34 23.01 4.69
C HIS A 431 14.90 22.54 3.33
N ASN A 432 15.44 21.33 3.27
CA ASN A 432 16.08 20.77 2.09
C ASN A 432 15.68 19.31 1.86
N SER A 433 16.00 18.80 0.68
CA SER A 433 15.89 17.37 0.37
C SER A 433 17.22 16.90 -0.23
N LEU A 434 17.64 15.68 0.10
CA LEU A 434 18.83 15.07 -0.49
C LEU A 434 18.69 14.91 -2.00
N PHE A 435 17.46 14.84 -2.53
CA PHE A 435 17.21 14.83 -3.97
C PHE A 435 17.84 16.04 -4.68
N SER A 436 17.94 17.21 -4.03
CA SER A 436 18.52 18.41 -4.64
C SER A 436 20.04 18.33 -4.81
N LEU A 437 20.70 17.41 -4.11
CA LEU A 437 22.15 17.19 -4.16
C LEU A 437 22.56 16.06 -5.11
N LEU A 438 21.60 15.29 -5.60
CA LEU A 438 21.85 14.19 -6.52
C LEU A 438 22.24 14.73 -7.88
N LYS A 439 23.31 14.17 -8.45
CA LYS A 439 23.68 14.47 -9.82
C LYS A 439 22.88 13.57 -10.75
N PRO A 440 22.36 14.08 -11.89
CA PRO A 440 21.80 13.21 -12.90
C PRO A 440 22.88 12.20 -13.32
N ALA A 441 22.50 10.94 -13.47
CA ALA A 441 23.39 9.95 -14.05
C ALA A 441 23.77 10.43 -15.45
N THR A 442 25.02 10.89 -15.63
CA THR A 442 25.57 11.17 -16.94
C THR A 442 25.67 9.83 -17.66
N ASN A 443 24.79 9.60 -18.63
CA ASN A 443 24.92 8.50 -19.57
C ASN A 443 26.15 8.79 -20.45
N GLU A 444 27.32 8.33 -20.02
CA GLU A 444 28.48 8.11 -20.90
C GLU A 444 28.50 6.68 -21.42
#